data_AF-A0A5S5AV74-F1
#
_entry.id   AF-A0A5S5AV74-F1
#
_cell.length_a   1.000
_cell.length_b   1.000
_cell.length_c   1.000
_cell.angle_alpha   90.00
_cell.angle_beta   90.00
_cell.angle_gamma   90.00
#
_symmetry.space_group_name_H-M   'P 1'
#
loop_
_entity.id
_entity.type
_entity.pdbx_description
1 polymer ?
#
loop_
_entity_poly.entity_id
_entity_poly.type
_entity_poly.pdbx_seq_one_letter_code
_entity_poly.pdbx_strand_id
1 'polypeptide(L)'
;MLNLNSKLRELEASGKKINVGLIGAGQMGRGMVSQIFCMKGIRVAAICDTKLKEAKRAYTMAGVAPDDVLTAKTPSEVEEALGRGKYAITEDLSAITRAIPIDVVVDATGVPEVGAQIALDSIYNGKHIVMLNVETDVTVGPILKKMADSAGVVYTVSAGDEPGAIKELYDFADAMGFEILVAGKGKNNPLDLEANPDSVMEEAMKKNMNPKMLASFKDGTKTMVELTAVSNATGFLPTRRGLIGPKATVKELPEIFRLKEEGGILDRYQVVEYVNGVAPGVFVIVTTKLEAVREEMAYLSMGKGPNYVFYRPYHLTSIETPLSAARAYIYKEPTIAPKGLPVSETIAVAKKDLKAGEHLDGIGGFTVYGVIDTYENAKKENALPIGLVNKNVVMTKDVKKGQVITYDAVKLDENSIILQLRRMQEKLIG
;
A
#
# COMPACT_ATOMS: atom_id res chain seq x y z
N MET A 1 -17.34 5.31 -2.20
CA MET A 1 -17.94 3.95 -2.36
C MET A 1 -19.45 3.92 -2.59
N LEU A 2 -20.15 5.05 -2.69
CA LEU A 2 -21.60 5.08 -2.86
C LEU A 2 -22.04 4.29 -4.10
N ASN A 3 -23.17 3.58 -3.99
CA ASN A 3 -23.83 2.81 -5.06
C ASN A 3 -23.03 1.65 -5.69
N LEU A 4 -21.79 1.37 -5.25
CA LEU A 4 -20.98 0.27 -5.79
C LEU A 4 -21.68 -1.10 -5.60
N ASN A 5 -22.36 -1.29 -4.47
CA ASN A 5 -23.17 -2.47 -4.18
C ASN A 5 -24.29 -2.69 -5.20
N SER A 6 -24.96 -1.62 -5.64
CA SER A 6 -26.00 -1.71 -6.67
C SER A 6 -25.41 -2.10 -8.02
N LYS A 7 -24.28 -1.51 -8.41
CA LYS A 7 -23.57 -1.89 -9.64
C LYS A 7 -23.08 -3.34 -9.66
N LEU A 8 -22.62 -3.84 -8.51
CA LEU A 8 -22.25 -5.25 -8.37
C LEU A 8 -23.45 -6.19 -8.51
N ARG A 9 -24.62 -5.82 -7.98
CA ARG A 9 -25.87 -6.59 -8.16
C ARG A 9 -26.37 -6.55 -9.61
N GLU A 10 -26.32 -5.39 -10.25
CA GLU A 10 -26.65 -5.24 -11.68
C GLU A 10 -25.75 -6.15 -12.54
N LEU A 11 -24.45 -6.19 -12.24
CA LEU A 11 -23.50 -7.03 -12.95
C LEU A 11 -23.84 -8.53 -12.79
N GLU A 12 -24.09 -8.98 -11.55
CA GLU A 12 -24.51 -10.37 -11.28
C GLU A 12 -25.81 -10.72 -12.01
N ALA A 13 -26.82 -9.85 -11.95
CA ALA A 13 -28.12 -10.06 -12.59
C ALA A 13 -28.00 -10.15 -14.13
N SER A 14 -27.00 -9.50 -14.73
CA SER A 14 -26.70 -9.61 -16.16
C SER A 14 -25.95 -10.90 -16.55
N GLY A 15 -25.67 -11.79 -15.59
CA GLY A 15 -24.89 -13.01 -15.81
C GLY A 15 -23.38 -12.78 -15.93
N LYS A 16 -22.90 -11.56 -15.71
CA LYS A 16 -21.48 -11.18 -15.76
C LYS A 16 -20.87 -11.15 -14.37
N LYS A 17 -19.56 -11.38 -14.29
CA LYS A 17 -18.77 -11.28 -13.06
C LYS A 17 -17.41 -10.67 -13.36
N ILE A 18 -16.91 -9.88 -12.44
CA ILE A 18 -15.51 -9.44 -12.42
C ILE A 18 -14.66 -10.65 -12.03
N ASN A 19 -13.72 -11.02 -12.89
CA ASN A 19 -12.77 -12.10 -12.67
C ASN A 19 -11.48 -11.53 -12.08
N VAL A 20 -11.29 -11.76 -10.79
CA VAL A 20 -10.07 -11.37 -10.09
C VAL A 20 -9.03 -12.49 -10.18
N GLY A 21 -7.83 -12.14 -10.63
CA GLY A 21 -6.63 -12.98 -10.50
C GLY A 21 -5.83 -12.56 -9.26
N LEU A 22 -5.76 -13.43 -8.26
CA LEU A 22 -5.00 -13.16 -7.04
C LEU A 22 -3.60 -13.77 -7.13
N ILE A 23 -2.56 -12.97 -6.86
CA ILE A 23 -1.19 -13.47 -6.77
C ILE A 23 -0.72 -13.30 -5.32
N GLY A 24 -0.55 -14.42 -4.62
CA GLY A 24 -0.26 -14.50 -3.18
C GLY A 24 -1.48 -14.90 -2.35
N ALA A 25 -1.52 -16.17 -1.92
CA ALA A 25 -2.56 -16.76 -1.09
C ALA A 25 -2.15 -16.88 0.39
N GLY A 26 -1.40 -15.87 0.88
CA GLY A 26 -1.00 -15.76 2.28
C GLY A 26 -2.16 -15.43 3.22
N GLN A 27 -1.86 -14.91 4.41
CA GLN A 27 -2.88 -14.55 5.40
C GLN A 27 -3.93 -13.56 4.84
N MET A 28 -3.47 -12.46 4.24
CA MET A 28 -4.34 -11.45 3.63
C MET A 28 -5.08 -11.98 2.40
N GLY A 29 -4.38 -12.67 1.50
CA GLY A 29 -4.98 -13.29 0.31
C GLY A 29 -6.14 -14.21 0.65
N ARG A 30 -5.98 -15.12 1.63
CA ARG A 30 -7.05 -16.05 2.07
C ARG A 30 -8.28 -15.31 2.60
N GLY A 31 -8.08 -14.29 3.46
CA GLY A 31 -9.18 -13.49 3.99
C GLY A 31 -9.96 -12.79 2.88
N MET A 32 -9.26 -12.22 1.89
CA MET A 32 -9.87 -11.59 0.73
C MET A 32 -10.67 -12.59 -0.13
N VAL A 33 -10.13 -13.79 -0.39
CA VAL A 33 -10.86 -14.83 -1.12
C VAL A 33 -12.18 -15.14 -0.42
N SER A 34 -12.15 -15.45 0.88
CA SER A 34 -13.37 -15.71 1.64
C SER A 34 -14.37 -14.55 1.59
N GLN A 35 -13.90 -13.31 1.66
CA GLN A 35 -14.77 -12.14 1.57
C GLN A 35 -15.44 -12.00 0.19
N ILE A 36 -14.69 -12.23 -0.89
CA ILE A 36 -15.23 -12.13 -2.26
C ILE A 36 -16.36 -13.12 -2.51
N PHE A 37 -16.32 -14.31 -1.90
CA PHE A 37 -17.41 -15.29 -2.01
C PHE A 37 -18.73 -14.84 -1.37
N CYS A 38 -18.68 -13.83 -0.49
CA CYS A 38 -19.87 -13.18 0.07
C CYS A 38 -20.38 -12.02 -0.80
N MET A 39 -19.66 -11.63 -1.85
CA MET A 39 -19.99 -10.50 -2.71
C MET A 39 -20.73 -10.93 -3.98
N LYS A 40 -21.47 -9.99 -4.57
CA LYS A 40 -22.20 -10.18 -5.83
C LYS A 40 -21.37 -9.67 -7.01
N GLY A 41 -21.48 -10.33 -8.16
CA GLY A 41 -20.92 -9.83 -9.42
C GLY A 41 -19.39 -9.81 -9.48
N ILE A 42 -18.68 -10.41 -8.53
CA ILE A 42 -17.21 -10.52 -8.49
C ILE A 42 -16.83 -11.92 -8.01
N ARG A 43 -15.73 -12.47 -8.52
CA ARG A 43 -15.16 -13.74 -8.05
C ARG A 43 -13.63 -13.72 -8.11
N VAL A 44 -12.99 -14.52 -7.27
CA VAL A 44 -11.57 -14.86 -7.45
C VAL A 44 -11.51 -16.02 -8.43
N ALA A 45 -11.23 -15.72 -9.69
CA ALA A 45 -11.25 -16.67 -10.79
C ALA A 45 -10.03 -17.60 -10.77
N ALA A 46 -8.85 -17.05 -10.49
CA ALA A 46 -7.60 -17.80 -10.38
C ALA A 46 -6.73 -17.30 -9.23
N ILE A 47 -5.95 -18.20 -8.63
CA ILE A 47 -4.98 -17.89 -7.58
C ILE A 47 -3.60 -18.42 -7.96
N CYS A 48 -2.60 -17.55 -7.94
CA CYS A 48 -1.20 -17.91 -8.10
C CYS A 48 -0.53 -17.89 -6.73
N ASP A 49 0.15 -18.97 -6.37
CA ASP A 49 1.00 -19.01 -5.19
C ASP A 49 2.18 -19.96 -5.42
N THR A 50 3.35 -19.62 -4.89
CA THR A 50 4.54 -20.51 -4.86
C THR A 50 4.29 -21.85 -4.16
N LYS A 51 3.19 -21.96 -3.40
CA LYS A 51 2.72 -23.17 -2.74
C LYS A 51 1.27 -23.40 -3.13
N LEU A 52 1.01 -24.23 -4.15
CA LEU A 52 -0.34 -24.58 -4.62
C LEU A 52 -1.30 -25.00 -3.49
N LYS A 53 -0.79 -25.62 -2.43
CA LYS A 53 -1.60 -25.99 -1.25
C LYS A 53 -2.24 -24.79 -0.56
N GLU A 54 -1.59 -23.64 -0.52
CA GLU A 54 -2.14 -22.42 0.09
C GLU A 54 -3.23 -21.80 -0.80
N ALA A 55 -3.01 -21.81 -2.13
CA ALA A 55 -4.03 -21.41 -3.10
C ALA A 55 -5.28 -22.30 -3.01
N LYS A 56 -5.10 -23.62 -2.97
CA LYS A 56 -6.20 -24.58 -2.79
C LYS A 56 -6.91 -24.37 -1.45
N ARG A 57 -6.15 -24.17 -0.36
CA ARG A 57 -6.68 -23.90 0.97
C ARG A 57 -7.54 -22.63 0.99
N ALA A 58 -7.14 -21.57 0.29
CA ALA A 58 -7.92 -20.32 0.19
C ALA A 58 -9.33 -20.59 -0.37
N TYR A 59 -9.42 -21.36 -1.47
CA TYR A 59 -10.69 -21.77 -2.05
C TYR A 59 -11.51 -22.70 -1.15
N THR A 60 -10.88 -23.71 -0.55
CA THR A 60 -11.59 -24.64 0.36
C THR A 60 -12.15 -23.92 1.58
N MET A 61 -11.41 -22.97 2.16
CA MET A 61 -11.90 -22.14 3.28
C MET A 61 -13.05 -21.20 2.87
N ALA A 62 -13.12 -20.83 1.59
CA ALA A 62 -14.24 -20.06 1.03
C ALA A 62 -15.45 -20.94 0.63
N GLY A 63 -15.39 -22.25 0.87
CA GLY A 63 -16.48 -23.19 0.60
C GLY A 63 -16.48 -23.81 -0.80
N VAL A 64 -15.40 -23.66 -1.57
CA VAL A 64 -15.27 -24.30 -2.89
C VAL A 64 -14.90 -25.77 -2.73
N ALA A 65 -15.62 -26.65 -3.44
CA ALA A 65 -15.30 -28.07 -3.46
C ALA A 65 -13.91 -28.31 -4.09
N PRO A 66 -13.09 -29.23 -3.55
CA PRO A 66 -11.76 -29.50 -4.11
C PRO A 66 -11.75 -29.86 -5.60
N ASP A 67 -12.80 -30.52 -6.09
CA ASP A 67 -12.94 -30.92 -7.50
C ASP A 67 -13.30 -29.75 -8.43
N ASP A 68 -13.71 -28.62 -7.85
CA ASP A 68 -13.96 -27.38 -8.58
C ASP A 68 -12.70 -26.51 -8.74
N VAL A 69 -11.56 -26.94 -8.20
CA VAL A 69 -10.28 -26.23 -8.25
C VAL A 69 -9.28 -27.01 -9.10
N LEU A 70 -9.00 -26.50 -10.30
CA LEU A 70 -8.10 -27.12 -11.26
C LEU A 70 -6.71 -26.50 -11.18
N THR A 71 -5.67 -27.32 -11.31
CA THR A 71 -4.29 -26.81 -11.43
C THR A 71 -4.02 -26.46 -12.89
N ALA A 72 -3.50 -25.27 -13.12
CA ALA A 72 -3.13 -24.75 -14.43
C ALA A 72 -1.65 -24.37 -14.46
N LYS A 73 -0.97 -24.67 -15.57
CA LYS A 73 0.42 -24.33 -15.85
C LYS A 73 0.57 -23.29 -16.94
N THR A 74 -0.51 -22.98 -17.65
CA THR A 74 -0.52 -22.04 -18.78
C THR A 74 -1.74 -21.13 -18.73
N PRO A 75 -1.70 -19.96 -19.41
CA PRO A 75 -2.87 -19.10 -19.54
C PRO A 75 -4.09 -19.82 -20.12
N SER A 76 -3.88 -20.69 -21.13
CA SER A 76 -4.96 -21.44 -21.77
C SER A 76 -5.61 -22.48 -20.84
N GLU A 77 -4.86 -23.08 -19.92
CA GLU A 77 -5.43 -23.97 -18.90
C GLU A 77 -6.26 -23.21 -17.86
N VAL A 78 -5.86 -21.96 -17.52
CA VAL A 78 -6.69 -21.07 -16.69
C VAL A 78 -7.99 -20.77 -17.43
N GLU A 79 -7.91 -20.42 -18.72
CA GLU A 79 -9.07 -20.16 -19.58
C GLU A 79 -10.03 -21.34 -19.65
N GLU A 80 -9.52 -22.57 -19.85
CA GLU A 80 -10.33 -23.78 -19.89
C GLU A 80 -11.07 -24.02 -18.56
N ALA A 81 -10.36 -23.89 -17.43
CA ALA A 81 -10.96 -24.04 -16.11
C ALA A 81 -12.12 -23.06 -15.89
N LEU A 82 -11.91 -21.79 -16.25
CA LEU A 82 -12.93 -20.75 -16.13
C LEU A 82 -14.11 -20.97 -17.08
N GLY A 83 -13.86 -21.45 -18.31
CA GLY A 83 -14.89 -21.80 -19.29
C GLY A 83 -15.79 -22.95 -18.82
N ARG A 84 -15.26 -23.86 -17.99
CA ARG A 84 -16.00 -24.95 -17.33
C ARG A 84 -16.72 -24.52 -16.05
N GLY A 85 -16.72 -23.22 -15.73
CA GLY A 85 -17.28 -22.68 -14.50
C GLY A 85 -16.50 -23.06 -13.23
N LYS A 86 -15.26 -23.52 -13.38
CA LYS A 86 -14.37 -23.91 -12.28
C LYS A 86 -13.43 -22.77 -11.90
N TYR A 87 -12.56 -23.03 -10.92
CA TYR A 87 -11.51 -22.13 -10.46
C TYR A 87 -10.14 -22.69 -10.83
N ALA A 88 -9.14 -21.82 -10.99
CA ALA A 88 -7.78 -22.22 -11.31
C ALA A 88 -6.80 -21.89 -10.18
N ILE A 89 -5.81 -22.76 -9.96
CA ILE A 89 -4.62 -22.48 -9.16
C ILE A 89 -3.36 -22.71 -9.99
N THR A 90 -2.32 -21.90 -9.76
CA THR A 90 -1.06 -21.99 -10.50
C THR A 90 0.13 -21.55 -9.65
N GLU A 91 1.33 -21.91 -10.08
CA GLU A 91 2.60 -21.40 -9.55
C GLU A 91 3.21 -20.34 -10.47
N ASP A 92 2.65 -20.16 -11.67
CA ASP A 92 3.14 -19.21 -12.67
C ASP A 92 2.25 -17.96 -12.71
N LEU A 93 2.80 -16.81 -12.32
CA LEU A 93 2.11 -15.53 -12.39
C LEU A 93 1.68 -15.18 -13.82
N SER A 94 2.42 -15.64 -14.84
CA SER A 94 2.14 -15.38 -16.25
C SER A 94 0.85 -16.05 -16.70
N ALA A 95 0.51 -17.20 -16.09
CA ALA A 95 -0.76 -17.87 -16.33
C ALA A 95 -1.95 -17.04 -15.85
N ILE A 96 -1.78 -16.14 -14.87
CA ILE A 96 -2.82 -15.19 -14.45
C ILE A 96 -2.80 -13.92 -15.28
N THR A 97 -1.64 -13.26 -15.39
CA THR A 97 -1.55 -11.93 -16.01
C THR A 97 -1.89 -11.95 -17.51
N ARG A 98 -1.68 -13.09 -18.18
CA ARG A 98 -1.95 -13.27 -19.61
C ARG A 98 -3.28 -13.95 -19.92
N ALA A 99 -3.95 -14.57 -18.95
CA ALA A 99 -5.24 -15.24 -19.20
C ALA A 99 -6.31 -14.22 -19.59
N ILE A 100 -6.95 -14.43 -20.74
CA ILE A 100 -7.91 -13.47 -21.31
C ILE A 100 -9.07 -13.14 -20.35
N PRO A 101 -9.69 -14.11 -19.64
CA PRO A 101 -10.87 -13.85 -18.82
C PRO A 101 -10.60 -13.04 -17.55
N ILE A 102 -9.35 -12.89 -17.11
CA ILE A 102 -9.02 -12.11 -15.91
C ILE A 102 -9.24 -10.62 -16.20
N ASP A 103 -9.96 -9.91 -15.35
CA ASP A 103 -10.25 -8.48 -15.52
C ASP A 103 -9.32 -7.60 -14.68
N VAL A 104 -9.04 -8.06 -13.45
CA VAL A 104 -8.28 -7.34 -12.44
C VAL A 104 -7.31 -8.29 -11.77
N VAL A 105 -6.04 -7.91 -11.69
CA VAL A 105 -5.01 -8.61 -10.93
C VAL A 105 -4.84 -7.94 -9.57
N VAL A 106 -4.63 -8.73 -8.53
CA VAL A 106 -4.30 -8.26 -7.17
C VAL A 106 -2.95 -8.83 -6.77
N ASP A 107 -1.97 -7.96 -6.53
CA ASP A 107 -0.71 -8.35 -5.88
C ASP A 107 -0.88 -8.35 -4.36
N ALA A 108 -0.86 -9.54 -3.77
CA ALA A 108 -0.90 -9.78 -2.33
C ALA A 108 0.36 -10.53 -1.83
N THR A 109 1.47 -10.44 -2.56
CA THR A 109 2.72 -11.15 -2.25
C THR A 109 3.52 -10.52 -1.11
N GLY A 110 3.46 -9.19 -0.99
CA GLY A 110 4.27 -8.42 -0.03
C GLY A 110 5.77 -8.39 -0.37
N VAL A 111 6.14 -8.67 -1.62
CA VAL A 111 7.54 -8.66 -2.08
C VAL A 111 7.70 -7.62 -3.19
N PRO A 112 8.44 -6.51 -2.96
CA PRO A 112 8.48 -5.39 -3.92
C PRO A 112 8.89 -5.77 -5.34
N GLU A 113 9.95 -6.57 -5.49
CA GLU A 113 10.43 -7.07 -6.78
C GLU A 113 9.34 -7.81 -7.57
N VAL A 114 8.60 -8.69 -6.89
CA VAL A 114 7.53 -9.49 -7.50
C VAL A 114 6.33 -8.60 -7.82
N GLY A 115 5.98 -7.66 -6.95
CA GLY A 115 4.91 -6.69 -7.19
C GLY A 115 5.17 -5.83 -8.43
N ALA A 116 6.42 -5.41 -8.63
CA ALA A 116 6.83 -4.65 -9.80
C ALA A 116 6.63 -5.46 -11.11
N GLN A 117 7.03 -6.73 -11.11
CA GLN A 117 6.82 -7.64 -12.24
C GLN A 117 5.32 -7.90 -12.51
N ILE A 118 4.53 -8.17 -11.46
CA ILE A 118 3.09 -8.40 -11.56
C ILE A 118 2.40 -7.17 -12.17
N ALA A 119 2.72 -5.97 -11.68
CA ALA A 119 2.11 -4.75 -12.16
C ALA A 119 2.46 -4.49 -13.62
N LEU A 120 3.74 -4.62 -13.99
CA LEU A 120 4.21 -4.46 -15.37
C LEU A 120 3.50 -5.43 -16.33
N ASP A 121 3.46 -6.72 -15.99
CA ASP A 121 2.82 -7.74 -16.82
C ASP A 121 1.31 -7.52 -16.93
N SER A 122 0.65 -7.17 -15.82
CA SER A 122 -0.79 -6.90 -15.81
C SER A 122 -1.13 -5.71 -16.72
N ILE A 123 -0.37 -4.62 -16.61
CA ILE A 123 -0.54 -3.43 -17.44
C ILE A 123 -0.32 -3.76 -18.91
N TYR A 124 0.76 -4.47 -19.22
CA TYR A 124 1.10 -4.87 -20.58
C TYR A 124 0.01 -5.75 -21.23
N ASN A 125 -0.65 -6.60 -20.44
CA ASN A 125 -1.74 -7.46 -20.90
C ASN A 125 -3.14 -6.84 -20.76
N GLY A 126 -3.23 -5.51 -20.57
CA GLY A 126 -4.51 -4.79 -20.54
C GLY A 126 -5.39 -5.13 -19.33
N LYS A 127 -4.78 -5.50 -18.20
CA LYS A 127 -5.48 -5.81 -16.93
C LYS A 127 -5.39 -4.63 -15.97
N HIS A 128 -6.46 -4.38 -15.22
CA HIS A 128 -6.37 -3.49 -14.06
C HIS A 128 -5.50 -4.16 -12.99
N ILE A 129 -4.77 -3.36 -12.20
CA ILE A 129 -3.89 -3.85 -11.13
C ILE A 129 -4.19 -3.13 -9.81
N VAL A 130 -4.43 -3.93 -8.77
CA VAL A 130 -4.58 -3.48 -7.39
C VAL A 130 -3.37 -3.96 -6.58
N MET A 131 -2.65 -3.01 -5.99
CA MET A 131 -1.46 -3.26 -5.17
C MET A 131 -1.85 -3.29 -3.68
N LEU A 132 -1.78 -4.45 -3.03
CA LEU A 132 -1.66 -4.51 -1.56
C LEU A 132 -0.21 -4.28 -1.10
N ASN A 133 0.72 -4.43 -2.03
CA ASN A 133 2.15 -4.23 -1.84
C ASN A 133 2.51 -2.74 -2.03
N VAL A 134 2.22 -1.94 -1.00
CA VAL A 134 2.45 -0.48 -0.99
C VAL A 134 3.95 -0.16 -1.11
N GLU A 135 4.81 -1.07 -0.71
CA GLU A 135 6.26 -0.96 -0.81
C GLU A 135 6.71 -0.86 -2.29
N THR A 136 6.02 -1.57 -3.19
CA THR A 136 6.23 -1.41 -4.64
C THR A 136 5.78 -0.04 -5.11
N ASP A 137 4.60 0.41 -4.65
CA ASP A 137 3.99 1.67 -5.06
C ASP A 137 4.86 2.88 -4.73
N VAL A 138 5.38 2.95 -3.51
CA VAL A 138 6.24 4.09 -3.12
C VAL A 138 7.58 4.09 -3.84
N THR A 139 8.00 2.97 -4.42
CA THR A 139 9.29 2.83 -5.11
C THR A 139 9.16 3.14 -6.61
N VAL A 140 8.17 2.56 -7.28
CA VAL A 140 7.99 2.60 -8.75
C VAL A 140 6.53 2.84 -9.19
N GLY A 141 5.63 3.12 -8.26
CA GLY A 141 4.22 3.42 -8.56
C GLY A 141 4.01 4.54 -9.56
N PRO A 142 4.75 5.67 -9.51
CA PRO A 142 4.60 6.75 -10.50
C PRO A 142 4.81 6.32 -11.95
N ILE A 143 5.86 5.54 -12.23
CA ILE A 143 6.09 5.05 -13.59
C ILE A 143 5.05 3.99 -13.99
N LEU A 144 4.67 3.09 -13.07
CA LEU A 144 3.63 2.09 -13.32
C LEU A 144 2.27 2.74 -13.59
N LYS A 145 1.93 3.81 -12.86
CA LYS A 145 0.72 4.59 -13.09
C LYS A 145 0.72 5.25 -14.46
N LYS A 146 1.83 5.87 -14.87
CA LYS A 146 1.99 6.45 -16.21
C LYS A 146 1.83 5.40 -17.31
N MET A 147 2.37 4.19 -17.10
CA MET A 147 2.20 3.07 -18.03
C MET A 147 0.76 2.57 -18.08
N ALA A 148 0.10 2.44 -16.92
CA ALA A 148 -1.30 2.02 -16.83
C ALA A 148 -2.23 2.98 -17.58
N ASP A 149 -2.04 4.29 -17.39
CA ASP A 149 -2.80 5.32 -18.11
C ASP A 149 -2.61 5.21 -19.62
N SER A 150 -1.37 4.98 -20.05
CA SER A 150 -1.05 4.81 -21.47
C SER A 150 -1.69 3.55 -22.07
N ALA A 151 -1.86 2.49 -21.27
CA ALA A 151 -2.50 1.24 -21.66
C ALA A 151 -4.04 1.26 -21.49
N GLY A 152 -4.62 2.34 -20.96
CA GLY A 152 -6.07 2.44 -20.73
C GLY A 152 -6.57 1.57 -19.58
N VAL A 153 -5.70 1.20 -18.64
CA VAL A 153 -6.04 0.40 -17.45
C VAL A 153 -5.81 1.20 -16.16
N VAL A 154 -6.31 0.65 -15.06
CA VAL A 154 -6.22 1.31 -13.75
C VAL A 154 -5.13 0.64 -12.94
N TYR A 155 -4.18 1.45 -12.47
CA TYR A 155 -3.25 1.10 -11.40
C TYR A 155 -3.71 1.79 -10.11
N THR A 156 -3.79 1.04 -9.00
CA THR A 156 -4.21 1.58 -7.70
C THR A 156 -3.59 0.80 -6.55
N VAL A 157 -3.30 1.49 -5.45
CA VAL A 157 -3.15 0.87 -4.13
C VAL A 157 -4.54 0.52 -3.57
N SER A 158 -4.60 -0.52 -2.73
CA SER A 158 -5.83 -1.09 -2.20
C SER A 158 -6.60 -0.17 -1.23
N ALA A 159 -7.94 -0.28 -1.26
CA ALA A 159 -8.81 0.10 -0.15
C ALA A 159 -8.56 -0.77 1.08
N GLY A 160 -8.95 -0.28 2.26
CA GLY A 160 -8.79 -0.97 3.55
C GLY A 160 -7.42 -0.89 4.18
N ASP A 161 -6.36 -0.65 3.40
CA ASP A 161 -5.09 -0.21 3.96
C ASP A 161 -5.16 1.28 4.30
N GLU A 162 -4.33 1.73 5.22
CA GLU A 162 -4.35 3.11 5.72
C GLU A 162 -4.25 4.16 4.60
N PRO A 163 -3.40 4.01 3.56
CA PRO A 163 -3.34 4.99 2.47
C PRO A 163 -4.67 5.16 1.74
N GLY A 164 -5.35 4.05 1.42
CA GLY A 164 -6.66 4.09 0.77
C GLY A 164 -7.73 4.69 1.67
N ALA A 165 -7.74 4.33 2.95
CA ALA A 165 -8.67 4.89 3.94
C ALA A 165 -8.47 6.41 4.14
N ILE A 166 -7.22 6.88 4.16
CA ILE A 166 -6.89 8.31 4.23
C ILE A 166 -7.39 9.02 2.98
N LYS A 167 -7.18 8.43 1.80
CA LYS A 167 -7.59 9.03 0.52
C LYS A 167 -9.11 9.23 0.45
N GLU A 168 -9.90 8.33 1.03
CA GLU A 168 -11.36 8.51 1.11
C GLU A 168 -11.76 9.73 1.95
N LEU A 169 -11.10 9.95 3.10
CA LEU A 169 -11.34 11.13 3.92
C LEU A 169 -10.85 12.42 3.24
N TYR A 170 -9.69 12.34 2.59
CA TYR A 170 -9.11 13.44 1.83
C TYR A 170 -10.04 13.88 0.71
N ASP A 171 -10.50 12.95 -0.14
CA ASP A 171 -11.37 13.27 -1.28
C ASP A 171 -12.72 13.81 -0.83
N PHE A 172 -13.26 13.29 0.27
CA PHE A 172 -14.48 13.82 0.87
C PHE A 172 -14.30 15.27 1.34
N ALA A 173 -13.22 15.57 2.07
CA ALA A 173 -12.95 16.91 2.56
C ALA A 173 -12.68 17.92 1.42
N ASP A 174 -11.87 17.52 0.44
CA ASP A 174 -11.52 18.33 -0.73
C ASP A 174 -12.75 18.62 -1.59
N ALA A 175 -13.59 17.62 -1.86
CA ALA A 175 -14.83 17.79 -2.64
C ALA A 175 -15.85 18.72 -1.95
N MET A 176 -15.84 18.82 -0.62
CA MET A 176 -16.64 19.78 0.14
C MET A 176 -16.05 21.20 0.17
N GLY A 177 -14.82 21.38 -0.30
CA GLY A 177 -14.13 22.69 -0.33
C GLY A 177 -13.48 23.09 0.99
N PHE A 178 -13.21 22.15 1.91
CA PHE A 178 -12.41 22.44 3.09
C PHE A 178 -10.93 22.56 2.75
N GLU A 179 -10.21 23.41 3.48
CA GLU A 179 -8.75 23.41 3.44
C GLU A 179 -8.22 22.26 4.31
N ILE A 180 -7.50 21.31 3.71
CA ILE A 180 -6.95 20.15 4.41
C ILE A 180 -5.54 20.49 4.90
N LEU A 181 -5.33 20.40 6.21
CA LEU A 181 -4.10 20.80 6.89
C LEU A 181 -3.15 19.61 7.10
N VAL A 182 -3.70 18.46 7.49
CA VAL A 182 -2.94 17.24 7.82
C VAL A 182 -3.70 16.01 7.37
N ALA A 183 -2.98 15.01 6.87
CA ALA A 183 -3.52 13.67 6.61
C ALA A 183 -2.67 12.64 7.36
N GLY A 184 -3.29 11.68 8.06
CA GLY A 184 -2.51 10.80 8.91
C GLY A 184 -3.18 9.52 9.38
N LYS A 185 -2.41 8.72 10.11
CA LYS A 185 -2.85 7.45 10.68
C LYS A 185 -2.48 7.30 12.15
N GLY A 186 -3.20 6.45 12.85
CA GLY A 186 -2.81 5.98 14.18
C GLY A 186 -1.78 4.85 14.15
N LYS A 187 -1.01 4.70 15.23
CA LYS A 187 -0.08 3.60 15.49
C LYS A 187 -0.16 3.23 16.98
N ASN A 188 -0.32 1.94 17.30
CA ASN A 188 -0.39 1.48 18.69
C ASN A 188 0.88 0.75 19.18
N ASN A 189 1.73 0.28 18.27
CA ASN A 189 3.00 -0.31 18.66
C ASN A 189 4.02 0.80 18.90
N PRO A 190 4.73 0.83 20.04
CA PRO A 190 5.88 1.71 20.21
C PRO A 190 6.89 1.50 19.07
N LEU A 191 7.52 2.58 18.63
CA LEU A 191 8.57 2.52 17.62
C LEU A 191 9.82 1.88 18.24
N ASP A 192 10.29 0.80 17.63
CA ASP A 192 11.52 0.09 17.99
C ASP A 192 12.35 -0.12 16.72
N LEU A 193 13.26 0.83 16.44
CA LEU A 193 14.09 0.83 15.22
C LEU A 193 15.02 -0.40 15.13
N GLU A 194 15.25 -1.10 16.24
CA GLU A 194 16.08 -2.30 16.28
C GLU A 194 15.28 -3.58 16.07
N ALA A 195 13.95 -3.49 16.02
CA ALA A 195 13.07 -4.64 15.83
C ALA A 195 13.48 -5.44 14.58
N ASN A 196 13.62 -6.74 14.76
CA ASN A 196 14.05 -7.67 13.73
C ASN A 196 13.36 -9.02 13.95
N PRO A 197 13.46 -9.98 13.01
CA PRO A 197 12.74 -11.25 13.12
C PRO A 197 13.00 -12.01 14.42
N ASP A 198 14.21 -11.94 14.98
CA ASP A 198 14.56 -12.63 16.22
C ASP A 198 13.90 -11.94 17.42
N SER A 199 13.99 -10.61 17.51
CA SER A 199 13.46 -9.86 18.65
C SER A 199 11.93 -9.91 18.75
N VAL A 200 11.23 -10.16 17.65
CA VAL A 200 9.75 -10.25 17.61
C VAL A 200 9.21 -11.67 17.47
N MET A 201 10.09 -12.69 17.41
CA MET A 201 9.73 -14.06 17.06
C MET A 201 8.60 -14.62 17.95
N GLU A 202 8.74 -14.48 19.27
CA GLU A 202 7.77 -15.02 20.23
C GLU A 202 6.37 -14.41 20.03
N GLU A 203 6.31 -13.09 19.86
CA GLU A 203 5.05 -12.37 19.63
C GLU A 203 4.45 -12.71 18.26
N ALA A 204 5.27 -12.82 17.22
CA ALA A 204 4.85 -13.18 15.89
C ALA A 204 4.19 -14.57 15.86
N MET A 205 4.78 -15.56 16.54
CA MET A 205 4.22 -16.90 16.66
C MET A 205 2.88 -16.91 17.41
N LYS A 206 2.76 -16.18 18.53
CA LYS A 206 1.50 -16.03 19.27
C LYS A 206 0.39 -15.41 18.42
N LYS A 207 0.75 -14.48 17.53
CA LYS A 207 -0.18 -13.80 16.60
C LYS A 207 -0.39 -14.55 15.27
N ASN A 208 0.27 -15.70 15.07
CA ASN A 208 0.31 -16.43 13.81
C ASN A 208 0.65 -15.53 12.60
N MET A 209 1.67 -14.68 12.80
CA MET A 209 2.12 -13.65 11.86
C MET A 209 3.56 -13.92 11.42
N ASN A 210 3.92 -13.49 10.21
CA ASN A 210 5.31 -13.54 9.76
C ASN A 210 6.19 -12.59 10.62
N PRO A 211 7.31 -13.07 11.22
CA PRO A 211 8.20 -12.23 12.02
C PRO A 211 8.76 -11.01 11.28
N LYS A 212 9.08 -11.12 9.98
CA LYS A 212 9.53 -9.96 9.17
C LYS A 212 8.44 -8.89 9.09
N MET A 213 7.19 -9.31 8.90
CA MET A 213 6.06 -8.39 8.85
C MET A 213 5.89 -7.65 10.19
N LEU A 214 5.90 -8.39 11.31
CA LEU A 214 5.80 -7.77 12.64
C LEU A 214 6.98 -6.84 12.93
N ALA A 215 8.21 -7.21 12.55
CA ALA A 215 9.39 -6.37 12.69
C ALA A 215 9.23 -5.06 11.91
N SER A 216 8.74 -5.10 10.67
CA SER A 216 8.48 -3.90 9.86
C SER A 216 7.40 -2.97 10.44
N PHE A 217 6.49 -3.51 11.25
CA PHE A 217 5.50 -2.71 11.97
C PHE A 217 6.11 -2.03 13.18
N LYS A 218 7.01 -2.71 13.90
CA LYS A 218 7.67 -2.18 15.09
C LYS A 218 8.79 -1.19 14.76
N ASP A 219 9.60 -1.48 13.75
CA ASP A 219 10.67 -0.57 13.29
C ASP A 219 10.15 0.67 12.55
N GLY A 220 8.84 0.72 12.30
CA GLY A 220 8.17 1.88 11.71
C GLY A 220 8.18 1.92 10.19
N THR A 221 8.92 1.03 9.53
CA THR A 221 9.04 1.02 8.06
C THR A 221 7.66 1.04 7.39
N LYS A 222 6.71 0.22 7.88
CA LYS A 222 5.37 0.19 7.28
C LYS A 222 4.63 1.53 7.39
N THR A 223 4.72 2.20 8.53
CA THR A 223 4.15 3.55 8.73
C THR A 223 4.75 4.56 7.74
N MET A 224 6.06 4.49 7.50
CA MET A 224 6.75 5.38 6.58
C MET A 224 6.34 5.13 5.13
N VAL A 225 6.24 3.86 4.73
CA VAL A 225 5.76 3.46 3.39
C VAL A 225 4.33 3.94 3.16
N GLU A 226 3.41 3.68 4.07
CA GLU A 226 2.00 4.08 3.91
C GLU A 226 1.85 5.60 3.79
N LEU A 227 2.54 6.37 4.63
CA LEU A 227 2.46 7.83 4.56
C LEU A 227 3.22 8.41 3.36
N THR A 228 4.21 7.69 2.82
CA THR A 228 4.83 8.04 1.53
C THR A 228 3.83 7.86 0.39
N ALA A 229 3.02 6.80 0.40
CA ALA A 229 1.97 6.59 -0.60
C ALA A 229 0.90 7.70 -0.55
N VAL A 230 0.46 8.08 0.66
CA VAL A 230 -0.46 9.22 0.85
C VAL A 230 0.16 10.51 0.32
N SER A 231 1.41 10.79 0.72
CA SER A 231 2.17 11.97 0.30
C SER A 231 2.26 12.07 -1.22
N ASN A 232 2.64 10.99 -1.91
CA ASN A 232 2.76 10.96 -3.36
C ASN A 232 1.41 11.01 -4.10
N ALA A 233 0.30 10.69 -3.43
CA ALA A 233 -1.05 10.79 -3.99
C ALA A 233 -1.70 12.18 -3.80
N THR A 234 -1.35 12.90 -2.73
CA THR A 234 -1.97 14.19 -2.38
C THR A 234 -1.06 15.39 -2.65
N GLY A 235 0.26 15.19 -2.66
CA GLY A 235 1.26 16.26 -2.68
C GLY A 235 1.65 16.76 -1.27
N PHE A 236 1.06 16.21 -0.21
CA PHE A 236 1.37 16.60 1.17
C PHE A 236 2.75 16.09 1.56
N LEU A 237 3.54 16.87 2.29
CA LEU A 237 4.93 16.51 2.61
C LEU A 237 5.08 15.93 4.02
N PRO A 238 6.10 15.13 4.30
CA PRO A 238 6.49 14.85 5.69
C PRO A 238 6.91 16.17 6.35
N THR A 239 6.45 16.42 7.58
CA THR A 239 6.80 17.65 8.31
C THR A 239 8.32 17.76 8.55
N ARG A 240 8.97 16.61 8.74
CA ARG A 240 10.42 16.40 8.80
C ARG A 240 10.75 14.94 8.42
N ARG A 241 12.03 14.62 8.16
CA ARG A 241 12.48 13.23 8.00
C ARG A 241 12.01 12.37 9.17
N GLY A 242 11.34 11.26 8.86
CA GLY A 242 10.81 10.31 9.84
C GLY A 242 9.60 10.80 10.63
N LEU A 243 9.02 11.95 10.29
CA LEU A 243 7.81 12.50 10.90
C LEU A 243 8.00 12.85 12.41
N ILE A 244 6.95 13.31 13.08
CA ILE A 244 7.01 13.66 14.52
C ILE A 244 6.50 12.51 15.39
N GLY A 245 5.36 11.91 15.06
CA GLY A 245 4.78 10.82 15.85
C GLY A 245 4.35 11.19 17.28
N PRO A 246 3.63 12.29 17.54
CA PRO A 246 3.22 12.64 18.89
C PRO A 246 2.29 11.57 19.49
N LYS A 247 2.25 11.48 20.83
CA LYS A 247 1.22 10.71 21.52
C LYS A 247 -0.02 11.59 21.67
N ALA A 248 -1.17 11.13 21.16
CA ALA A 248 -2.41 11.89 21.21
C ALA A 248 -3.65 11.00 21.08
N THR A 249 -4.79 11.55 21.49
CA THR A 249 -6.14 11.05 21.21
C THR A 249 -6.77 11.83 20.06
N VAL A 250 -7.86 11.29 19.49
CA VAL A 250 -8.58 11.93 18.37
C VAL A 250 -8.99 13.37 18.68
N LYS A 251 -9.41 13.65 19.92
CA LYS A 251 -9.88 14.98 20.35
C LYS A 251 -8.75 16.02 20.43
N GLU A 252 -7.51 15.57 20.62
CA GLU A 252 -6.35 16.45 20.78
C GLU A 252 -5.70 16.80 19.43
N LEU A 253 -6.00 16.06 18.37
CA LEU A 253 -5.35 16.23 17.06
C LEU A 253 -5.47 17.64 16.49
N PRO A 254 -6.65 18.31 16.49
CA PRO A 254 -6.78 19.65 15.92
C PRO A 254 -5.93 20.72 16.63
N GLU A 255 -5.63 20.52 17.91
CA GLU A 255 -4.80 21.45 18.70
C GLU A 255 -3.31 21.14 18.57
N ILE A 256 -2.93 19.87 18.62
CA ILE A 256 -1.52 19.46 18.52
C ILE A 256 -0.96 19.82 17.14
N PHE A 257 -1.69 19.49 16.08
CA PHE A 257 -1.26 19.66 14.70
C PHE A 257 -1.58 21.06 14.15
N ARG A 258 -1.17 22.07 14.90
CA ARG A 258 -1.14 23.48 14.49
C ARG A 258 0.29 23.90 14.18
N LEU A 259 0.46 25.07 13.56
CA LEU A 259 1.80 25.62 13.36
C LEU A 259 2.44 25.96 14.71
N LYS A 260 3.77 25.93 14.79
CA LYS A 260 4.50 26.33 16.01
C LYS A 260 4.17 27.76 16.46
N GLU A 261 3.97 28.68 15.52
CA GLU A 261 3.53 30.05 15.79
C GLU A 261 2.10 30.15 16.35
N GLU A 262 1.29 29.11 16.14
CA GLU A 262 -0.05 28.96 16.68
C GLU A 262 -0.06 28.14 17.99
N GLY A 263 1.11 27.68 18.48
CA GLY A 263 1.24 26.85 19.67
C GLY A 263 1.14 25.34 19.42
N GLY A 264 1.15 24.90 18.17
CA GLY A 264 1.23 23.48 17.79
C GLY A 264 2.66 23.01 17.55
N ILE A 265 2.80 21.89 16.83
CA ILE A 265 4.10 21.22 16.59
C ILE A 265 4.59 21.29 15.14
N LEU A 266 3.78 21.80 14.22
CA LEU A 266 4.08 21.78 12.79
C LEU A 266 4.91 22.99 12.35
N ASP A 267 5.81 22.76 11.39
CA ASP A 267 6.52 23.83 10.70
C ASP A 267 5.74 24.36 9.49
N ARG A 268 4.81 23.56 8.96
CA ARG A 268 3.93 23.89 7.83
C ARG A 268 2.65 23.05 7.85
N TYR A 269 1.63 23.52 7.15
CA TYR A 269 0.45 22.73 6.82
C TYR A 269 0.65 21.93 5.52
N GLN A 270 -0.37 21.15 5.14
CA GLN A 270 -0.35 20.19 4.04
C GLN A 270 0.72 19.12 4.24
N VAL A 271 0.67 18.49 5.42
CA VAL A 271 1.63 17.46 5.81
C VAL A 271 0.99 16.10 6.03
N VAL A 272 1.79 15.04 5.83
CA VAL A 272 1.47 13.70 6.31
C VAL A 272 2.09 13.46 7.67
N GLU A 273 1.40 12.73 8.55
CA GLU A 273 1.89 12.47 9.91
C GLU A 273 1.29 11.19 10.52
N TYR A 274 1.95 10.62 11.53
CA TYR A 274 1.39 9.52 12.33
C TYR A 274 1.21 9.95 13.79
N VAL A 275 0.37 9.22 14.51
CA VAL A 275 0.11 9.47 15.94
C VAL A 275 0.32 8.18 16.70
N ASN A 276 1.02 8.23 17.84
CA ASN A 276 1.07 7.14 18.80
C ASN A 276 -0.24 7.13 19.61
N GLY A 277 -1.20 6.33 19.16
CA GLY A 277 -2.61 6.38 19.53
C GLY A 277 -3.50 6.35 18.29
N VAL A 278 -4.81 6.52 18.45
CA VAL A 278 -5.76 6.67 17.32
C VAL A 278 -5.89 5.42 16.41
N ALA A 279 -5.21 4.31 16.72
CA ALA A 279 -5.33 3.05 15.98
C ALA A 279 -6.33 2.06 16.62
N PRO A 280 -7.04 1.26 15.81
CA PRO A 280 -7.08 1.30 14.34
C PRO A 280 -7.82 2.54 13.86
N GLY A 281 -7.30 3.19 12.81
CA GLY A 281 -7.96 4.34 12.23
C GLY A 281 -7.03 5.35 11.56
N VAL A 282 -7.67 6.23 10.78
CA VAL A 282 -7.03 7.26 9.97
C VAL A 282 -7.79 8.57 10.10
N PHE A 283 -7.13 9.69 9.84
CA PHE A 283 -7.72 11.01 9.99
C PHE A 283 -7.25 12.00 8.94
N VAL A 284 -8.06 13.03 8.73
CA VAL A 284 -7.64 14.30 8.12
C VAL A 284 -8.05 15.45 9.04
N ILE A 285 -7.21 16.48 9.11
CA ILE A 285 -7.52 17.73 9.82
C ILE A 285 -7.84 18.78 8.79
N VAL A 286 -8.97 19.44 8.96
CA VAL A 286 -9.51 20.42 8.02
C VAL A 286 -9.76 21.75 8.71
N THR A 287 -9.78 22.82 7.93
CA THR A 287 -10.15 24.15 8.38
C THR A 287 -11.03 24.88 7.37
N THR A 288 -11.65 25.96 7.83
CA THR A 288 -12.41 26.89 7.01
C THR A 288 -12.22 28.31 7.53
N LYS A 289 -12.24 29.28 6.62
CA LYS A 289 -12.16 30.73 6.94
C LYS A 289 -13.54 31.36 7.11
N LEU A 290 -14.61 30.64 6.76
CA LEU A 290 -15.98 31.16 6.76
C LEU A 290 -16.62 31.01 8.14
N GLU A 291 -17.00 32.13 8.75
CA GLU A 291 -17.61 32.16 10.09
C GLU A 291 -18.90 31.34 10.16
N ALA A 292 -19.79 31.46 9.17
CA ALA A 292 -21.03 30.68 9.11
C ALA A 292 -20.77 29.16 9.14
N VAL A 293 -19.72 28.68 8.48
CA VAL A 293 -19.36 27.25 8.52
C VAL A 293 -18.78 26.89 9.90
N ARG A 294 -18.03 27.77 10.54
CA ARG A 294 -17.52 27.53 11.91
C ARG A 294 -18.64 27.46 12.94
N GLU A 295 -19.63 28.35 12.83
CA GLU A 295 -20.83 28.33 13.66
C GLU A 295 -21.60 27.01 13.49
N GLU A 296 -21.80 26.58 12.24
CA GLU A 296 -22.46 25.30 11.93
C GLU A 296 -21.66 24.11 12.48
N MET A 297 -20.34 24.09 12.30
CA MET A 297 -19.47 23.03 12.83
C MET A 297 -19.51 22.97 14.37
N ALA A 298 -19.57 24.12 15.03
CA ALA A 298 -19.72 24.19 16.49
C ALA A 298 -21.11 23.67 16.92
N TYR A 299 -22.18 24.05 16.21
CA TYR A 299 -23.54 23.54 16.41
C TYR A 299 -23.61 22.01 16.26
N LEU A 300 -22.91 21.46 15.26
CA LEU A 300 -22.79 20.02 15.01
C LEU A 300 -21.82 19.30 15.97
N SER A 301 -21.33 19.98 17.01
CA SER A 301 -20.42 19.42 18.03
C SER A 301 -19.07 18.94 17.48
N MET A 302 -18.59 19.50 16.37
CA MET A 302 -17.30 19.16 15.77
C MET A 302 -16.10 19.79 16.51
N GLY A 303 -16.34 20.70 17.45
CA GLY A 303 -15.33 21.39 18.23
C GLY A 303 -15.40 22.90 18.07
N LYS A 304 -14.51 23.61 18.78
CA LYS A 304 -14.48 25.09 18.79
C LYS A 304 -13.94 25.70 17.49
N GLY A 305 -13.27 24.90 16.66
CA GLY A 305 -12.56 25.39 15.47
C GLY A 305 -11.30 26.20 15.83
N PRO A 306 -10.60 26.74 14.81
CA PRO A 306 -10.97 26.67 13.38
C PRO A 306 -10.60 25.33 12.73
N ASN A 307 -9.86 24.47 13.44
CA ASN A 307 -9.43 23.17 12.96
C ASN A 307 -10.37 22.07 13.47
N TYR A 308 -10.70 21.13 12.59
CA TYR A 308 -11.62 20.02 12.87
C TYR A 308 -11.00 18.70 12.40
N VAL A 309 -11.34 17.60 13.05
CA VAL A 309 -10.86 16.27 12.67
C VAL A 309 -11.98 15.47 12.02
N PHE A 310 -11.72 14.94 10.82
CA PHE A 310 -12.51 13.86 10.25
C PHE A 310 -11.75 12.56 10.48
N TYR A 311 -12.42 11.61 11.14
CA TYR A 311 -11.80 10.39 11.64
C TYR A 311 -12.57 9.16 11.18
N ARG A 312 -11.84 8.18 10.65
CA ARG A 312 -12.36 6.83 10.36
C ARG A 312 -11.79 5.86 11.39
N PRO A 313 -12.59 5.33 12.34
CA PRO A 313 -12.12 4.49 13.45
C PRO A 313 -11.88 3.02 13.07
N TYR A 314 -11.69 2.73 11.79
CA TYR A 314 -11.49 1.39 11.28
C TYR A 314 -10.89 1.43 9.88
N HIS A 315 -10.27 0.32 9.51
CA HIS A 315 -9.89 -0.04 8.15
C HIS A 315 -9.73 -1.57 8.17
N LEU A 316 -10.30 -2.27 7.18
CA LEU A 316 -10.40 -3.74 7.20
C LEU A 316 -9.37 -4.43 6.31
N THR A 317 -8.32 -3.72 5.89
CA THR A 317 -7.18 -4.25 5.11
C THR A 317 -7.67 -5.01 3.87
N SER A 318 -7.19 -6.24 3.67
CA SER A 318 -7.54 -7.15 2.58
C SER A 318 -9.04 -7.44 2.38
N ILE A 319 -9.87 -7.19 3.39
CA ILE A 319 -11.33 -7.38 3.30
C ILE A 319 -11.98 -6.29 2.44
N GLU A 320 -11.38 -5.09 2.36
CA GLU A 320 -11.89 -3.99 1.52
C GLU A 320 -11.24 -3.95 0.12
N THR A 321 -10.13 -4.65 -0.11
CA THR A 321 -9.46 -4.74 -1.43
C THR A 321 -10.38 -5.04 -2.61
N PRO A 322 -11.39 -5.94 -2.49
CA PRO A 322 -12.32 -6.20 -3.59
C PRO A 322 -13.08 -4.95 -4.07
N LEU A 323 -13.22 -3.93 -3.22
CA LEU A 323 -13.87 -2.68 -3.57
C LEU A 323 -13.00 -1.86 -4.54
N SER A 324 -11.68 -1.89 -4.39
CA SER A 324 -10.75 -1.31 -5.37
C SER A 324 -10.82 -2.04 -6.71
N ALA A 325 -10.86 -3.37 -6.69
CA ALA A 325 -11.00 -4.16 -7.92
C ALA A 325 -12.31 -3.83 -8.65
N ALA A 326 -13.42 -3.75 -7.91
CA ALA A 326 -14.72 -3.38 -8.46
C ALA A 326 -14.75 -1.96 -9.01
N ARG A 327 -14.15 -0.98 -8.32
CA ARG A 327 -14.06 0.41 -8.80
C ARG A 327 -13.20 0.53 -10.06
N ALA A 328 -12.05 -0.14 -10.09
CA ALA A 328 -11.18 -0.17 -11.25
C ALA A 328 -11.90 -0.74 -12.48
N TYR A 329 -12.67 -1.81 -12.32
CA TYR A 329 -13.43 -2.41 -13.42
C TYR A 329 -14.63 -1.56 -13.86
N ILE A 330 -15.49 -1.15 -12.92
CA ILE A 330 -16.79 -0.53 -13.20
C ILE A 330 -16.65 0.95 -13.56
N TYR A 331 -15.86 1.70 -12.79
CA TYR A 331 -15.76 3.14 -12.92
C TYR A 331 -14.47 3.60 -13.59
N LYS A 332 -13.50 2.69 -13.80
CA LYS A 332 -12.16 3.03 -14.31
C LYS A 332 -11.45 4.05 -13.41
N GLU A 333 -11.72 3.98 -12.11
CA GLU A 333 -11.18 4.88 -11.09
C GLU A 333 -10.27 4.14 -10.11
N PRO A 334 -9.10 4.70 -9.75
CA PRO A 334 -8.30 4.18 -8.64
C PRO A 334 -8.96 4.49 -7.28
N THR A 335 -8.56 3.74 -6.25
CA THR A 335 -8.77 4.12 -4.84
C THR A 335 -7.74 5.17 -4.43
N ILE A 336 -6.45 4.87 -4.67
CA ILE A 336 -5.32 5.78 -4.44
C ILE A 336 -4.23 5.41 -5.45
N ALA A 337 -3.61 6.42 -6.04
CA ALA A 337 -2.46 6.27 -6.93
C ALA A 337 -1.60 7.53 -6.85
N PRO A 338 -0.28 7.44 -7.14
CA PRO A 338 0.56 8.61 -7.26
C PRO A 338 0.03 9.59 -8.32
N LYS A 339 0.06 10.90 -8.02
CA LYS A 339 -0.48 11.94 -8.91
C LYS A 339 0.50 12.36 -10.02
N GLY A 340 1.79 12.08 -9.86
CA GLY A 340 2.85 12.50 -10.77
C GLY A 340 4.23 12.16 -10.23
N LEU A 341 5.17 13.08 -10.38
CA LEU A 341 6.50 12.99 -9.76
C LEU A 341 6.36 12.76 -8.23
N PRO A 342 7.15 11.85 -7.62
CA PRO A 342 7.19 11.73 -6.17
C PRO A 342 7.50 13.06 -5.50
N VAL A 343 6.79 13.35 -4.41
CA VAL A 343 7.14 14.45 -3.51
C VAL A 343 7.84 13.94 -2.24
N SER A 344 7.72 12.63 -1.97
CA SER A 344 8.37 11.93 -0.87
C SER A 344 8.94 10.58 -1.29
N GLU A 345 9.91 10.12 -0.52
CA GLU A 345 10.61 8.86 -0.67
C GLU A 345 10.68 8.13 0.68
N THR A 346 10.54 6.81 0.69
CA THR A 346 10.96 6.01 1.84
C THR A 346 12.39 5.55 1.62
N ILE A 347 13.35 6.17 2.31
CA ILE A 347 14.78 5.89 2.18
C ILE A 347 15.23 4.78 3.14
N ALA A 348 16.29 4.07 2.78
CA ALA A 348 16.89 3.02 3.59
C ALA A 348 17.88 3.60 4.63
N VAL A 349 17.73 3.18 5.88
CA VAL A 349 18.64 3.53 6.99
C VAL A 349 19.20 2.26 7.61
N ALA A 350 20.49 2.26 7.92
CA ALA A 350 21.17 1.12 8.51
C ALA A 350 20.64 0.83 9.92
N LYS A 351 20.16 -0.40 10.16
CA LYS A 351 19.68 -0.88 11.46
C LYS A 351 20.80 -1.27 12.41
N LYS A 352 21.97 -1.60 11.85
CA LYS A 352 23.21 -1.95 12.53
C LYS A 352 24.41 -1.37 11.78
N ASP A 353 25.60 -1.48 12.36
CA ASP A 353 26.83 -1.22 11.60
C ASP A 353 26.94 -2.24 10.46
N LEU A 354 27.12 -1.76 9.24
CA LEU A 354 27.25 -2.54 8.02
C LEU A 354 28.66 -2.41 7.46
N LYS A 355 29.22 -3.52 6.96
CA LYS A 355 30.57 -3.56 6.39
C LYS A 355 30.55 -3.70 4.88
N ALA A 356 31.59 -3.20 4.22
CA ALA A 356 31.82 -3.51 2.80
C ALA A 356 31.80 -5.03 2.57
N GLY A 357 31.10 -5.48 1.53
CA GLY A 357 30.88 -6.89 1.21
C GLY A 357 29.69 -7.55 1.92
N GLU A 358 29.05 -6.88 2.89
CA GLU A 358 27.87 -7.40 3.58
C GLU A 358 26.61 -7.31 2.70
N HIS A 359 25.79 -8.37 2.73
CA HIS A 359 24.50 -8.39 2.05
C HIS A 359 23.41 -7.72 2.90
N LEU A 360 22.53 -6.94 2.26
CA LEU A 360 21.32 -6.45 2.87
C LEU A 360 20.20 -7.49 2.82
N ASP A 361 19.12 -7.32 3.58
CA ASP A 361 18.06 -8.34 3.71
C ASP A 361 16.62 -7.82 3.60
N GLY A 362 16.47 -6.52 3.34
CA GLY A 362 15.22 -5.85 3.01
C GLY A 362 14.33 -5.49 4.20
N ILE A 363 13.09 -5.11 3.89
CA ILE A 363 12.10 -4.62 4.85
C ILE A 363 11.80 -5.67 5.93
N GLY A 364 11.73 -5.23 7.19
CA GLY A 364 11.47 -6.10 8.34
C GLY A 364 12.62 -7.06 8.66
N GLY A 365 13.78 -6.89 8.03
CA GLY A 365 14.99 -7.64 8.26
C GLY A 365 15.87 -7.09 9.38
N PHE A 366 17.12 -7.52 9.38
CA PHE A 366 18.17 -7.23 10.33
C PHE A 366 19.05 -6.04 9.92
N THR A 367 19.12 -5.71 8.63
CA THR A 367 20.14 -4.79 8.11
C THR A 367 19.65 -3.36 7.97
N VAL A 368 18.37 -3.16 7.66
CA VAL A 368 17.80 -1.84 7.33
C VAL A 368 16.40 -1.63 7.90
N TYR A 369 16.01 -0.37 8.02
CA TYR A 369 14.62 0.07 8.18
C TYR A 369 14.35 1.28 7.25
N GLY A 370 13.08 1.54 6.95
CA GLY A 370 12.65 2.64 6.08
C GLY A 370 12.31 3.91 6.85
N VAL A 371 12.68 5.06 6.31
CA VAL A 371 12.34 6.39 6.85
C VAL A 371 11.77 7.25 5.73
N ILE A 372 10.63 7.91 5.95
CA ILE A 372 10.10 8.87 4.97
C ILE A 372 10.91 10.17 5.00
N ASP A 373 11.18 10.71 3.83
CA ASP A 373 11.68 12.06 3.63
C ASP A 373 11.08 12.66 2.36
N THR A 374 11.28 13.97 2.16
CA THR A 374 10.98 14.61 0.88
C THR A 374 11.84 14.00 -0.23
N TYR A 375 11.29 13.90 -1.43
CA TYR A 375 11.99 13.41 -2.59
C TYR A 375 13.20 14.29 -2.95
N GLU A 376 13.10 15.60 -2.73
CA GLU A 376 14.20 16.55 -2.89
C GLU A 376 15.39 16.22 -1.99
N ASN A 377 15.17 15.99 -0.69
CA ASN A 377 16.24 15.59 0.23
C ASN A 377 16.85 14.24 -0.17
N ALA A 378 16.00 13.26 -0.50
CA ALA A 378 16.46 11.94 -0.91
C ALA A 378 17.36 12.01 -2.16
N LYS A 379 16.99 12.82 -3.16
CA LYS A 379 17.82 13.09 -4.35
C LYS A 379 19.14 13.75 -4.00
N LYS A 380 19.10 14.81 -3.18
CA LYS A 380 20.30 15.56 -2.76
C LYS A 380 21.30 14.68 -2.02
N GLU A 381 20.82 13.76 -1.20
CA GLU A 381 21.65 12.82 -0.44
C GLU A 381 22.02 11.55 -1.22
N ASN A 382 21.55 11.41 -2.46
CA ASN A 382 21.69 10.17 -3.23
C ASN A 382 21.18 8.94 -2.46
N ALA A 383 20.12 9.13 -1.67
CA ALA A 383 19.59 8.14 -0.75
C ALA A 383 18.96 6.96 -1.51
N LEU A 384 19.21 5.75 -1.03
CA LEU A 384 18.67 4.52 -1.61
C LEU A 384 17.21 4.31 -1.16
N PRO A 385 16.23 4.21 -2.07
CA PRO A 385 14.86 3.83 -1.72
C PRO A 385 14.80 2.44 -1.10
N ILE A 386 14.05 2.28 -0.01
CA ILE A 386 13.99 1.03 0.76
C ILE A 386 13.48 -0.15 -0.09
N GLY A 387 12.58 0.09 -1.05
CA GLY A 387 12.03 -0.96 -1.90
C GLY A 387 13.02 -1.56 -2.90
N LEU A 388 14.18 -0.93 -3.10
CA LEU A 388 15.29 -1.51 -3.87
C LEU A 388 16.16 -2.46 -3.04
N VAL A 389 16.03 -2.44 -1.71
CA VAL A 389 16.86 -3.25 -0.81
C VAL A 389 16.33 -4.68 -0.77
N ASN A 390 17.16 -5.62 -1.20
CA ASN A 390 16.89 -7.06 -1.15
C ASN A 390 18.19 -7.84 -0.89
N LYS A 391 18.07 -9.17 -0.79
CA LYS A 391 19.20 -10.09 -0.48
C LYS A 391 20.37 -10.06 -1.47
N ASN A 392 20.16 -9.56 -2.69
CA ASN A 392 21.19 -9.47 -3.72
C ASN A 392 21.94 -8.11 -3.68
N VAL A 393 21.48 -7.16 -2.85
CA VAL A 393 22.15 -5.88 -2.67
C VAL A 393 23.31 -6.03 -1.69
N VAL A 394 24.49 -5.57 -2.09
CA VAL A 394 25.74 -5.74 -1.33
C VAL A 394 26.36 -4.38 -1.04
N MET A 395 26.80 -4.17 0.19
CA MET A 395 27.51 -2.95 0.58
C MET A 395 28.86 -2.84 -0.13
N THR A 396 29.20 -1.66 -0.65
CA THR A 396 30.51 -1.37 -1.25
C THR A 396 31.45 -0.65 -0.29
N LYS A 397 30.91 -0.08 0.79
CA LYS A 397 31.63 0.62 1.85
C LYS A 397 30.93 0.45 3.19
N ASP A 398 31.67 0.73 4.27
CA ASP A 398 31.14 0.69 5.62
C ASP A 398 30.10 1.80 5.84
N VAL A 399 29.01 1.48 6.54
CA VAL A 399 27.96 2.42 6.95
C VAL A 399 27.62 2.16 8.41
N LYS A 400 27.55 3.23 9.23
CA LYS A 400 27.23 3.11 10.65
C LYS A 400 25.74 2.99 10.88
N LYS A 401 25.36 2.32 11.96
CA LYS A 401 23.98 2.28 12.44
C LYS A 401 23.36 3.69 12.47
N GLY A 402 22.13 3.81 11.97
CA GLY A 402 21.38 5.06 11.91
C GLY A 402 21.75 5.97 10.72
N GLN A 403 22.75 5.62 9.91
CA GLN A 403 23.06 6.38 8.71
C GLN A 403 22.20 5.96 7.52
N VAL A 404 21.86 6.93 6.67
CA VAL A 404 21.21 6.69 5.39
C VAL A 404 22.14 5.89 4.48
N ILE A 405 21.60 4.86 3.84
CA ILE A 405 22.30 4.12 2.80
C ILE A 405 22.08 4.85 1.49
N THR A 406 23.16 5.14 0.77
CA THR A 406 23.13 5.84 -0.51
C THR A 406 23.36 4.88 -1.68
N TYR A 407 22.97 5.27 -2.89
CA TYR A 407 23.19 4.44 -4.09
C TYR A 407 24.66 4.07 -4.29
N ASP A 408 25.60 4.97 -3.99
CA ASP A 408 27.04 4.74 -4.10
C ASP A 408 27.63 3.90 -2.95
N ALA A 409 26.83 3.60 -1.92
CA ALA A 409 27.19 2.69 -0.83
C ALA A 409 26.85 1.22 -1.09
N VAL A 410 26.20 0.93 -2.22
CA VAL A 410 25.75 -0.42 -2.56
C VAL A 410 26.03 -0.80 -4.01
N LYS A 411 26.19 -2.09 -4.23
CA LYS A 411 26.07 -2.73 -5.53
C LYS A 411 24.66 -3.31 -5.63
N LEU A 412 23.90 -2.83 -6.61
CA LEU A 412 22.53 -3.27 -6.86
C LEU A 412 22.50 -4.49 -7.79
N ASP A 413 21.38 -5.22 -7.75
CA ASP A 413 21.11 -6.31 -8.66
C ASP A 413 20.66 -5.78 -10.02
N GLU A 414 21.54 -5.82 -11.01
CA GLU A 414 21.25 -5.30 -12.35
C GLU A 414 20.16 -6.08 -13.09
N ASN A 415 19.82 -7.29 -12.64
CA ASN A 415 18.71 -8.07 -13.20
C ASN A 415 17.35 -7.75 -12.55
N SER A 416 17.32 -6.89 -11.53
CA SER A 416 16.10 -6.52 -10.81
C SER A 416 15.16 -5.67 -11.66
N ILE A 417 13.92 -6.11 -11.80
CA ILE A 417 12.88 -5.41 -12.55
C ILE A 417 12.48 -4.12 -11.84
N ILE A 418 12.35 -4.14 -10.51
CA ILE A 418 12.02 -2.92 -9.77
C ILE A 418 13.13 -1.87 -9.93
N LEU A 419 14.39 -2.28 -10.03
CA LEU A 419 15.49 -1.37 -10.32
C LEU A 419 15.39 -0.77 -11.73
N GLN A 420 15.11 -1.58 -12.76
CA GLN A 420 14.98 -1.07 -14.13
C GLN A 420 13.80 -0.11 -14.25
N LEU A 421 12.65 -0.43 -13.65
CA LEU A 421 11.50 0.46 -13.57
C LEU A 421 11.86 1.76 -12.82
N ARG A 422 12.61 1.67 -11.72
CA ARG A 422 13.06 2.85 -10.99
C ARG A 422 13.93 3.74 -11.84
N ARG A 423 14.93 3.20 -12.54
CA ARG A 423 15.79 3.98 -13.46
C ARG A 423 14.99 4.65 -14.57
N MET A 424 13.98 3.96 -15.11
CA MET A 424 13.08 4.53 -16.10
C MET A 424 12.21 5.64 -15.51
N GLN A 425 11.72 5.49 -14.27
CA GLN A 425 11.02 6.56 -13.55
C GLN A 425 11.90 7.80 -13.43
N GLU A 426 13.15 7.63 -12.98
CA GLU A 426 14.10 8.73 -12.84
C GLU A 426 14.41 9.41 -14.18
N LYS A 427 14.46 8.65 -15.27
CA LYS A 427 14.76 9.20 -16.60
C LYS A 427 13.57 9.96 -17.23
N LEU A 428 12.34 9.50 -17.00
CA LEU A 428 11.15 9.96 -17.71
C LEU A 428 10.27 10.91 -16.91
N ILE A 429 10.42 10.92 -15.59
CA ILE A 429 9.55 11.67 -14.66
C ILE A 429 10.40 12.43 -13.64
N GLY A 430 11.53 11.85 -13.18
CA GLY A 430 12.35 12.28 -12.04
C GLY A 430 13.53 13.21 -12.29
#